data_AF-A0A3L8P002-F1
#
_entry.id   AF-A0A3L8P002-F1
#
_cell.length_a   1.000
_cell.length_b   1.000
_cell.length_c   1.000
_cell.angle_alpha   90.00
_cell.angle_beta   90.00
_cell.angle_gamma   90.00
#
_symmetry.space_group_name_H-M   'P 1'
#
loop_
_entity.id
_entity.type
_entity.pdbx_description
1 polymer ?
#
loop_
_entity_poly.entity_id
_entity_poly.type
_entity_poly.pdbx_seq_one_letter_code
_entity_poly.pdbx_strand_id
1 'polypeptide(L)' 'VWGGMTERERRAILRKRPNVTSWRDLLETAMVEHHAGVRTSAAQA' A
#
# COMPACT_ATOMS: atom_id res chain seq x y z
N VAL A 1 10.46 -12.18 -4.99
CA VAL A 1 10.06 -10.96 -4.24
C VAL A 1 8.58 -10.73 -4.54
N TRP A 2 7.71 -10.64 -3.53
CA TRP A 2 6.25 -10.78 -3.65
C TRP A 2 5.64 -9.86 -4.72
N GLY A 3 5.31 -10.40 -5.89
CA GLY A 3 4.35 -9.82 -6.83
C GLY A 3 4.68 -8.45 -7.46
N GLY A 4 5.95 -8.09 -7.65
CA GLY A 4 6.35 -6.90 -8.44
C GLY A 4 7.00 -5.76 -7.64
N MET A 5 6.91 -5.79 -6.32
CA MET A 5 7.65 -4.86 -5.45
C MET A 5 9.08 -5.38 -5.24
N THR A 6 10.09 -4.56 -5.50
CA THR A 6 11.50 -4.90 -5.29
C THR A 6 11.90 -4.79 -3.81
N GLU A 7 12.93 -5.52 -3.41
CA GLU A 7 13.50 -5.45 -2.06
C GLU A 7 13.98 -4.02 -1.69
N ARG A 8 14.34 -3.25 -2.72
CA ARG A 8 14.75 -1.85 -2.60
C ARG A 8 13.57 -0.95 -2.23
N GLU A 9 12.40 -1.19 -2.81
CA GLU A 9 11.17 -0.49 -2.47
C GLU A 9 10.70 -0.86 -1.06
N ARG A 10 10.85 -2.12 -0.65
CA ARG A 10 10.62 -2.54 0.74
C ARG A 10 11.50 -1.76 1.71
N ARG A 11 12.81 -1.65 1.43
CA ARG A 11 13.75 -0.87 2.24
C ARG A 11 13.46 0.64 2.23
N ALA A 12 12.96 1.18 1.13
CA ALA A 12 12.60 2.60 1.05
C ALA A 12 11.38 2.91 1.93
N ILE A 13 10.38 2.04 1.93
CA ILE A 13 9.17 2.24 2.73
C ILE A 13 9.49 2.01 4.23
N LEU A 14 10.34 1.04 4.60
CA LEU A 14 10.82 0.86 5.99
C LEU A 14 11.50 2.12 6.53
N ARG A 15 12.35 2.74 5.71
CA ARG A 15 13.05 3.99 6.09
C ARG A 15 12.10 5.16 6.30
N LYS A 16 11.03 5.25 5.50
CA LYS A 16 10.05 6.34 5.60
C LYS A 16 9.05 6.12 6.73
N ARG A 17 8.83 4.88 7.16
CA ARG A 17 7.82 4.52 8.15
C ARG A 17 8.39 3.52 9.16
N PRO A 18 9.27 3.97 10.08
CA PRO A 18 9.86 3.11 11.10
C PRO A 18 8.83 2.54 12.08
N ASN A 19 7.63 3.13 12.15
CA ASN A 19 6.55 2.74 13.05
C ASN A 19 5.72 1.56 12.51
N VAL A 20 6.02 1.08 11.31
CA VAL A 20 5.28 -0.01 10.68
C VAL A 20 5.79 -1.34 11.21
N THR A 21 4.99 -1.95 12.07
CA THR A 21 5.27 -3.25 12.69
C THR A 21 4.88 -4.43 11.81
N SER A 22 3.94 -4.25 10.87
CA SER A 22 3.50 -5.27 9.90
C SER A 22 3.38 -4.71 8.49
N TRP A 23 4.14 -5.27 7.55
CA TRP A 23 4.07 -4.94 6.12
C TRP A 23 2.77 -5.39 5.46
N ARG A 24 2.19 -6.47 5.98
CA ARG A 24 0.99 -7.07 5.43
C ARG A 24 -0.20 -6.16 5.65
N ASP A 25 -0.35 -5.67 6.88
CA ASP A 25 -1.46 -4.80 7.30
C ASP A 25 -1.42 -3.46 6.57
N LEU A 26 -0.22 -2.92 6.34
CA LEU A 26 -0.04 -1.69 5.58
C LEU A 26 -0.42 -1.86 4.10
N LEU A 27 -0.06 -2.98 3.49
CA LEU A 27 -0.41 -3.26 2.09
C LEU A 27 -1.90 -3.59 1.94
N GLU A 28 -2.48 -4.33 2.89
CA GLU A 28 -3.91 -4.62 2.92
C GLU A 28 -4.73 -3.35 3.09
N THR A 29 -4.35 -2.46 4.02
CA THR A 29 -4.98 -1.15 4.20
C THR A 29 -4.88 -0.31 2.93
N ALA A 30 -3.69 -0.21 2.33
CA ALA A 30 -3.49 0.56 1.10
C ALA A 30 -4.29 -0.02 -0.09
N MET A 31 -4.42 -1.34 -0.18
CA MET A 31 -5.25 -2.00 -1.21
C MET A 31 -6.73 -1.68 -1.00
N VAL A 32 -7.22 -1.72 0.23
CA VAL A 32 -8.60 -1.37 0.59
C VAL A 32 -8.87 0.11 0.29
N GLU A 33 -7.98 1.02 0.71
CA GLU A 33 -8.10 2.47 0.43
C GLU A 33 -8.09 2.76 -1.08
N HIS A 34 -7.18 2.14 -1.83
CA HIS A 34 -7.11 2.32 -3.28
C HIS A 34 -8.37 1.79 -3.98
N HIS A 35 -8.82 0.59 -3.60
CA HIS A 35 -10.03 0.00 -4.17
C HIS A 35 -11.30 0.78 -3.78
N ALA A 36 -11.35 1.32 -2.55
CA ALA A 36 -12.44 2.20 -2.12
C ALA A 36 -12.42 3.56 -2.87
N GLY A 37 -11.23 4.13 -3.10
CA GLY A 37 -11.05 5.38 -3.84
C GLY A 37 -11.49 5.29 -5.29
N VAL A 38 -11.28 4.14 -5.94
CA VAL A 38 -11.77 3.87 -7.31
C VAL A 38 -13.30 3.88 -7.38
N ARG A 39 -14.01 3.46 -6.33
CA ARG A 39 -15.49 3.52 -6.32
C ARG A 39 -16.04 4.93 -6.14
N THR A 40 -15.33 5.78 -5.41
CA THR A 40 -15.74 7.18 -5.21
C THR A 40 -15.56 8.02 -6.48
N SER A 41 -14.48 7.81 -7.25
CA SER A 41 -14.27 8.56 -8.49
C SER A 41 -15.21 8.12 -9.63
N ALA A 42 -15.62 6.86 -9.67
CA ALA A 42 -16.57 6.35 -10.67
C ALA A 42 -18.02 6.79 -10.43
N ALA A 43 -18.38 7.22 -9.22
CA ALA A 43 -19.74 7.66 -8.86
C ALA A 43 -19.98 9.17 -9.06
N GLN A 44 -18.97 9.96 -9.46
CA GLN A 44 -19.07 11.41 -9.71
C GLN A 44 -19.15 11.77 -11.20
N ALA A 45 -19.34 10.80 -12.11
CA ALA A 45 -19.44 11.00 -13.56
C ALA A 45 -20.89 10.88 -14.06
#